data_AF-A0A535KJJ0-F1
#
_entry.id   AF-A0A535KJJ0-F1
#
_cell.length_a   1.000
_cell.length_b   1.000
_cell.length_c   1.000
_cell.angle_alpha   90.00
_cell.angle_beta   90.00
_cell.angle_gamma   90.00
#
_symmetry.space_group_name_H-M   'P 1'
#
loop_
_entity.id
_entity.type
_entity.pdbx_description
1 polymer ?
#
loop_
_entity_poly.entity_id
_entity_poly.type
_entity_poly.pdbx_seq_one_letter_code
_entity_poly.pdbx_strand_id
1 'polypeptide(L)' 'VLATYEGHPVAVRQDRIVALCFHPELTSDLRLHREFVRLAMARP' A
#
# COMPACT_ATOMS: atom_id res chain seq x y z
N VAL A 1 -2.28 8.61 5.66
CA VAL A 1 -1.61 7.44 6.26
C VAL A 1 -2.53 6.24 6.12
N LEU A 2 -2.04 5.08 5.69
CA LEU A 2 -2.84 3.86 5.48
C LEU A 2 -2.72 2.87 6.63
N ALA A 3 -1.53 2.75 7.23
CA ALA A 3 -1.29 1.89 8.39
C ALA A 3 -0.18 2.47 9.27
N THR A 4 -0.25 2.17 10.56
CA THR A 4 0.74 2.54 11.58
C THR A 4 1.15 1.31 12.39
N TYR A 5 2.41 1.25 12.80
CA TYR A 5 2.94 0.26 13.74
C TYR A 5 3.71 0.99 14.84
N GLU A 6 3.37 0.75 16.10
CA GLU A 6 3.98 1.44 17.27
C GLU A 6 4.02 2.97 17.14
N GLY A 7 2.94 3.56 16.62
CA GLY A 7 2.82 5.01 16.40
C GLY A 7 3.55 5.56 15.16
N HIS A 8 4.29 4.71 14.43
CA HIS A 8 5.02 5.11 13.23
C HIS A 8 4.23 4.77 11.95
N PRO A 9 4.14 5.66 10.96
CA PRO A 9 3.57 5.32 9.65
C PRO A 9 4.39 4.24 8.96
N VAL A 10 3.76 3.13 8.58
CA VAL A 10 4.40 2.00 7.87
C VAL A 10 3.80 1.72 6.50
N ALA A 11 2.63 2.29 6.21
CA ALA A 11 2.06 2.36 4.87
C ALA A 11 1.47 3.75 4.65
N VAL A 12 1.84 4.39 3.55
CA VAL A 12 1.38 5.73 3.19
C VAL A 12 0.93 5.77 1.73
N ARG A 13 0.09 6.75 1.43
CA ARG A 13 -0.36 7.04 0.09
C ARG A 13 -0.42 8.55 -0.10
N GLN A 14 0.06 9.00 -1.25
CA GLN A 14 -0.09 10.36 -1.76
C GLN A 14 -0.52 10.25 -3.23
N ASP A 15 -1.74 10.70 -3.53
CA ASP A 15 -2.38 10.57 -4.84
C ASP A 15 -2.35 9.13 -5.38
N ARG A 16 -1.49 8.87 -6.38
CA ARG A 16 -1.32 7.58 -7.06
C ARG A 16 -0.02 6.86 -6.65
N ILE A 17 0.68 7.38 -5.66
CA ILE A 17 1.91 6.82 -5.12
C ILE A 17 1.58 6.13 -3.79
N VAL A 18 2.03 4.89 -3.66
CA VAL A 18 1.95 4.08 -2.42
C VAL A 18 3.38 3.72 -2.01
N ALA A 19 3.69 3.86 -0.73
CA ALA A 19 4.98 3.45 -0.16
C ALA A 19 4.77 2.64 1.13
N LEU A 20 5.62 1.63 1.31
CA LEU A 20 5.54 0.65 2.40
C LEU A 20 6.92 0.49 3.06
N CYS A 21 6.94 0.30 4.38
CA CYS A 21 8.15 0.00 5.15
C CYS A 21 8.34 -1.50 5.40
N PHE A 22 7.59 -2.35 4.68
CA PHE A 22 7.59 -3.80 4.82
C PHE A 22 7.38 -4.47 3.46
N HIS A 23 7.54 -5.78 3.44
CA HIS A 23 7.50 -6.63 2.24
C HIS A 23 6.16 -7.37 2.13
N PRO A 24 5.13 -6.80 1.48
CA PRO A 24 3.84 -7.48 1.30
C PRO A 24 3.92 -8.75 0.45
N GLU A 25 5.01 -8.94 -0.29
CA GLU A 25 5.29 -10.12 -1.12
C GLU A 25 5.73 -11.35 -0.32
N LEU A 26 6.14 -11.17 0.94
CA LEU A 26 6.53 -12.27 1.83
C LEU A 26 5.34 -12.93 2.55
N THR A 27 4.12 -12.58 2.16
CA THR A 27 2.86 -13.19 2.60
C THR A 27 2.02 -13.59 1.39
N SER A 28 1.10 -14.53 1.58
CA SER A 28 0.11 -14.92 0.57
C SER A 28 -1.06 -13.92 0.44
N ASP A 29 -1.10 -12.88 1.28
CA ASP A 29 -2.16 -11.88 1.26
C ASP A 29 -2.01 -10.86 0.12
N LEU A 30 -2.90 -10.96 -0.86
CA LEU A 30 -2.87 -10.12 -2.07
C LEU A 30 -3.64 -8.80 -1.94
N ARG A 31 -4.18 -8.44 -0.77
CA ARG A 31 -5.04 -7.24 -0.63
C ARG A 31 -4.33 -5.95 -1.06
N LEU A 32 -3.07 -5.76 -0.64
CA LEU A 32 -2.29 -4.57 -1.02
C LEU A 32 -1.93 -4.56 -2.51
N HIS A 33 -1.56 -5.71 -3.07
CA HIS A 33 -1.27 -5.85 -4.50
C HIS A 33 -2.50 -5.54 -5.37
N ARG A 34 -3.68 -6.03 -4.98
CA ARG A 34 -4.95 -5.74 -5.67
C ARG A 34 -5.29 -4.26 -5.62
N GLU A 35 -5.09 -3.63 -4.46
CA GLU A 35 -5.31 -2.18 -4.34
C GLU A 35 -4.33 -1.37 -5.20
N PHE A 36 -3.05 -1.75 -5.23
CA PHE A 36 -2.06 -1.12 -6.10
C PHE A 36 -2.45 -1.20 -7.58
N VAL A 37 -2.86 -2.38 -8.07
CA VAL A 37 -3.32 -2.55 -9.46
C VAL A 37 -4.57 -1.73 -9.74
N ARG A 38 -5.54 -1.71 -8.81
CA ARG A 38 -6.75 -0.88 -8.93
C ARG A 38 -6.41 0.60 -9.06
N LEU A 39 -5.46 1.10 -8.27
CA LEU A 39 -4.97 2.48 -8.33
C LEU A 39 -4.23 2.76 -9.64
N ALA A 40 -3.45 1.81 -10.16
CA ALA A 40 -2.77 1.95 -11.45
C ALA A 40 -3.77 2.02 -12.61
N MET A 41 -4.86 1.25 -12.54
CA MET A 41 -5.88 1.18 -13.60
C MET A 41 -6.90 2.33 -13.59
N ALA A 42 -7.05 3.08 -12.49
CA ALA A 42 -8.01 4.17 -12.42
C ALA A 42 -7.69 5.24 -13.49
N ARG A 43 -8.67 5.71 -14.26
CA ARG A 43 -8.46 6.87 -15.14
C ARG A 43 -8.23 8.14 -14.29
N PRO A 44 -7.36 9.06 -14.74
CA PRO A 44 -7.18 10.35 -14.07
C PRO A 44 -8.48 11.16 -14.04
#